data_AF-A0AAU3TFE0-F1
#
_entry.id   AF-A0AAU3TFE0-F1
#
_cell.length_a   1.000
_cell.length_b   1.000
_cell.length_c   1.000
_cell.angle_alpha   90.00
_cell.angle_beta   90.00
_cell.angle_gamma   90.00
#
_symmetry.space_group_name_H-M   'P 1'
#
loop_
_entity.id
_entity.type
_entity.pdbx_description
1 polymer ?
#
loop_
_entity_poly.entity_id
_entity_poly.type
_entity_poly.pdbx_seq_one_letter_code
_entity_poly.pdbx_strand_id
1 'polypeptide(L)'
;MNNRPTAFEEKLKAALMARMPQVPAPAPARSFARRYGIPLAVAAATAVTAGLVVTVPGSGRDGSLSAQVSSTPAPAVSPPPTGASAAGVSPAPTRDGSGTITLDMPRHSQVPGLVEQLRALGVTVVLMPKKSESQCPYPSGGYRGPQLLPGTTTHDLESDVLQRDGNKMVLKINSRTVPPGYTLVFGWPDRPPTSEQSVSFGVKETSKLTPCEIDNSRDRDPVLPTGAPAPE
;
A
#
# COMPACT_ATOMS: atom_id res chain seq x y z
N MET A 1 8.00 -13.80 -53.17
CA MET A 1 9.30 -14.29 -52.69
C MET A 1 9.66 -13.52 -51.43
N ASN A 2 9.37 -14.08 -50.25
CA ASN A 2 9.56 -13.41 -48.96
C ASN A 2 10.93 -13.77 -48.38
N ASN A 3 11.95 -12.96 -48.70
CA ASN A 3 13.24 -13.00 -48.01
C ASN A 3 13.11 -12.22 -46.69
N ARG A 4 12.69 -12.91 -45.61
CA ARG A 4 12.94 -12.38 -44.26
C ARG A 4 14.42 -12.58 -43.94
N PRO A 5 15.13 -11.56 -43.43
CA PRO A 5 16.56 -11.66 -43.14
C PRO A 5 16.78 -12.55 -41.90
N THR A 6 17.12 -13.82 -42.13
CA THR A 6 17.46 -14.84 -41.11
C THR A 6 18.67 -14.46 -40.25
N ALA A 7 19.48 -13.51 -40.72
CA ALA A 7 20.70 -13.07 -40.04
C ALA A 7 20.45 -12.43 -38.65
N PHE A 8 19.29 -11.81 -38.45
CA PHE A 8 18.95 -11.25 -37.13
C PHE A 8 18.61 -12.37 -36.13
N GLU A 9 17.85 -13.37 -36.58
CA GLU A 9 17.42 -14.50 -35.77
C GLU A 9 18.62 -15.37 -35.35
N GLU A 10 19.57 -15.59 -36.26
CA GLU A 10 20.81 -16.29 -35.94
C GLU A 10 21.69 -15.53 -34.94
N LYS A 11 21.82 -14.20 -35.10
CA LYS A 11 22.57 -13.38 -34.13
C LYS A 11 21.93 -13.40 -32.75
N LEU A 12 20.61 -13.37 -32.67
CA LEU A 12 19.88 -13.37 -31.41
C LEU A 12 19.98 -14.74 -30.73
N LYS A 13 19.90 -15.83 -31.51
CA LYS A 13 20.10 -17.20 -31.01
C LYS A 13 21.53 -17.44 -30.51
N ALA A 14 22.54 -16.95 -31.22
CA ALA A 14 23.94 -17.06 -30.81
C ALA A 14 24.22 -16.27 -29.52
N ALA A 15 23.69 -15.04 -29.42
CA ALA A 15 23.85 -14.22 -28.21
C ALA A 15 23.15 -14.84 -26.98
N LEU A 16 22.00 -15.51 -27.19
CA LEU A 16 21.27 -16.19 -26.13
C LEU A 16 22.03 -17.43 -25.61
N MET A 17 22.63 -18.21 -26.51
CA MET A 17 23.43 -19.39 -26.12
C MET A 17 24.73 -19.00 -25.42
N ALA A 18 25.37 -17.89 -25.80
CA ALA A 18 26.59 -17.41 -25.16
C ALA A 18 26.36 -16.90 -23.71
N ARG A 19 25.12 -16.63 -23.33
CA ARG A 19 24.75 -16.09 -22.01
C ARG A 19 24.23 -17.13 -21.02
N MET A 20 24.20 -18.42 -21.40
CA MET A 20 23.87 -19.46 -20.43
C MET A 20 24.99 -19.56 -19.39
N PRO A 21 24.68 -19.36 -18.09
CA PRO A 21 25.67 -19.46 -17.04
C PRO A 21 26.19 -20.89 -16.99
N GLN A 22 27.49 -21.04 -17.23
CA GLN A 22 28.21 -22.28 -17.05
C GLN A 22 28.08 -22.69 -15.57
N VAL A 23 27.43 -23.83 -15.33
CA VAL A 23 27.23 -24.38 -13.98
C VAL A 23 28.61 -24.57 -13.33
N PRO A 24 28.93 -23.85 -12.24
CA PRO A 24 30.21 -24.04 -11.57
C PRO A 24 30.29 -25.47 -11.01
N ALA A 25 31.42 -26.12 -11.22
CA ALA A 25 31.68 -27.46 -10.70
C ALA A 25 31.48 -27.51 -9.17
N PRO A 26 30.96 -28.62 -8.62
CA PRO A 26 30.73 -28.74 -7.18
C PRO A 26 32.05 -28.61 -6.41
N ALA A 27 32.16 -27.57 -5.60
CA ALA A 27 33.30 -27.39 -4.70
C ALA A 27 33.28 -28.49 -3.61
N PRO A 28 34.44 -29.08 -3.24
CA PRO A 28 34.50 -30.09 -2.20
C PRO A 28 34.08 -29.51 -0.84
N ALA A 29 33.11 -30.16 -0.21
CA ALA A 29 32.59 -29.82 1.11
C ALA A 29 33.72 -29.89 2.16
N ARG A 30 34.16 -28.73 2.65
CA ARG A 30 35.00 -28.65 3.85
C ARG A 30 34.10 -28.80 5.07
N SER A 31 34.19 -29.96 5.71
CA SER A 31 33.57 -30.28 6.98
C SER A 31 34.21 -29.44 8.10
N PHE A 32 33.53 -28.36 8.49
CA PHE A 32 33.84 -27.63 9.73
C PHE A 32 33.21 -28.35 10.92
N ALA A 33 33.79 -29.50 11.29
CA ALA A 33 33.68 -30.02 12.64
C ALA A 33 34.49 -29.12 13.58
N ARG A 34 33.90 -28.02 14.06
CA ARG A 34 34.40 -27.31 15.24
C ARG A 34 33.29 -27.11 16.25
N ARG A 35 33.33 -28.03 17.21
CA ARG A 35 32.72 -28.02 18.53
C ARG A 35 32.72 -26.60 19.12
N TYR A 36 31.55 -25.98 19.20
CA TYR A 36 31.20 -25.10 20.30
C TYR A 36 29.77 -25.45 20.71
N GLY A 37 29.66 -26.10 21.86
CA GLY A 37 28.39 -26.39 22.49
C GLY A 37 27.72 -25.08 22.89
N ILE A 38 26.49 -24.89 22.43
CA ILE A 38 25.58 -23.89 22.99
C ILE A 38 24.39 -24.71 23.52
N PRO A 39 24.11 -24.67 24.83
CA PRO A 39 23.06 -25.49 25.41
C PRO A 39 21.68 -25.05 24.90
N LEU A 40 20.93 -26.06 24.45
CA LEU A 40 19.49 -26.03 24.21
C LEU A 40 18.77 -25.55 25.47
N ALA A 41 18.22 -24.34 25.44
CA ALA A 41 17.16 -23.94 26.35
C ALA A 41 15.82 -24.16 25.63
N VAL A 42 15.28 -25.37 25.79
CA VAL A 42 13.90 -25.70 25.46
C VAL A 42 13.03 -25.05 26.52
N ALA A 43 12.38 -23.93 26.20
CA ALA A 43 11.32 -23.36 27.02
C ALA A 43 9.97 -23.69 26.38
N ALA A 44 9.39 -24.82 26.79
CA ALA A 44 8.00 -25.13 26.58
C ALA A 44 7.16 -24.25 27.52
N ALA A 45 6.41 -23.29 26.98
CA ALA A 45 5.41 -22.54 27.71
C ALA A 45 4.03 -22.90 27.15
N THR A 46 3.46 -24.00 27.67
CA THR A 46 2.03 -24.28 27.59
C THR A 46 1.30 -23.33 28.54
N ALA A 47 0.67 -22.30 28.02
CA ALA A 47 -0.31 -21.51 28.75
C ALA A 47 -1.70 -21.80 28.19
N VAL A 48 -2.40 -22.72 28.86
CA VAL A 48 -3.84 -22.91 28.76
C VAL A 48 -4.48 -21.83 29.62
N THR A 49 -5.15 -20.87 29.00
CA THR A 49 -6.14 -20.04 29.71
C THR A 49 -7.39 -19.94 28.86
N ALA A 50 -8.39 -20.67 29.35
CA ALA A 50 -9.76 -20.63 28.94
C ALA A 50 -10.36 -19.22 29.07
N GLY A 51 -11.31 -18.97 28.16
CA GLY A 51 -12.43 -18.04 28.27
C GLY A 51 -12.31 -16.83 29.20
N LEU A 52 -12.31 -15.65 28.59
CA LEU A 52 -13.02 -14.52 29.18
C LEU A 52 -13.71 -13.71 28.07
N VAL A 53 -14.99 -14.05 27.87
CA VAL A 53 -15.96 -13.21 27.18
C VAL A 53 -16.15 -11.98 28.06
N VAL A 54 -15.60 -10.84 27.66
CA VAL A 54 -15.98 -9.55 28.25
C VAL A 54 -17.21 -9.08 27.49
N THR A 55 -18.38 -9.50 27.95
CA THR A 55 -19.61 -8.75 27.72
C THR A 55 -19.51 -7.48 28.55
N VAL A 56 -19.61 -6.32 27.91
CA VAL A 56 -19.82 -5.04 28.60
C VAL A 56 -21.33 -4.81 28.66
N PRO A 57 -21.98 -4.94 29.83
CA PRO A 57 -23.37 -4.52 29.98
C PRO A 57 -23.39 -3.02 30.25
N GLY A 58 -24.20 -2.31 29.47
CA GLY A 58 -24.65 -0.98 29.82
C GLY A 58 -25.34 -0.99 31.18
N SER A 59 -24.95 -0.07 32.05
CA SER A 59 -25.62 0.20 33.31
C SER A 59 -25.98 1.68 33.32
N GLY A 60 -27.25 1.95 32.98
CA GLY A 60 -27.90 3.16 33.42
C GLY A 60 -28.09 3.10 34.93
N ARG A 61 -27.84 4.21 35.62
CA ARG A 61 -28.38 4.41 36.96
C ARG A 61 -28.64 5.88 37.21
N ASP A 62 -29.93 6.11 37.41
CA ASP A 62 -30.54 7.27 38.02
C ASP A 62 -29.96 7.61 39.39
N GLY A 63 -30.00 8.89 39.73
CA GLY A 63 -29.65 9.47 41.03
C GLY A 63 -29.31 10.95 40.84
N SER A 64 -30.31 11.83 40.66
CA SER A 64 -31.06 12.48 41.75
C SER A 64 -30.13 13.15 42.77
N LEU A 65 -30.02 14.48 42.71
CA LEU A 65 -30.38 15.36 43.83
C LEU A 65 -30.39 16.83 43.36
N SER A 66 -31.44 17.51 43.79
CA SER A 66 -31.91 18.83 43.37
C SER A 66 -31.06 19.98 43.93
N ALA A 67 -30.86 21.00 43.10
CA ALA A 67 -30.73 22.38 43.58
C ALA A 67 -31.50 23.31 42.62
N GLN A 68 -32.62 23.83 43.13
CA GLN A 68 -33.44 24.88 42.52
C GLN A 68 -32.62 26.15 42.29
N VAL A 69 -32.73 26.79 41.12
CA VAL A 69 -33.06 28.23 41.01
C VAL A 69 -33.78 28.48 39.67
N SER A 70 -35.06 28.81 39.81
CA SER A 70 -35.95 29.69 39.04
C SER A 70 -35.61 30.12 37.59
N SER A 71 -36.60 29.80 36.73
CA SER A 71 -37.31 30.65 35.74
C SER A 71 -36.57 31.19 34.51
N THR A 72 -36.96 30.70 33.32
CA THR A 72 -37.55 31.46 32.18
C THR A 72 -38.05 30.46 31.10
N PRO A 73 -39.26 30.59 30.51
CA PRO A 73 -39.71 29.76 29.40
C PRO A 73 -39.49 30.46 28.04
N ALA A 74 -38.73 29.83 27.14
CA ALA A 74 -38.60 30.21 25.72
C ALA A 74 -38.12 28.99 24.89
N PRO A 75 -38.35 28.97 23.56
CA PRO A 75 -38.99 27.85 22.87
C PRO A 75 -38.05 26.69 22.51
N ALA A 76 -38.68 25.56 22.21
CA ALA A 76 -38.09 24.35 21.67
C ALA A 76 -37.11 24.65 20.52
N VAL A 77 -35.81 24.62 20.83
CA VAL A 77 -34.77 24.43 19.84
C VAL A 77 -34.61 22.93 19.69
N SER A 78 -35.20 22.42 18.61
CA SER A 78 -34.94 21.08 18.10
C SER A 78 -33.42 20.81 18.14
N PRO A 79 -32.95 19.68 18.68
CA PRO A 79 -31.57 19.27 18.43
C PRO A 79 -31.40 19.20 16.90
N PRO A 80 -30.30 19.74 16.34
CA PRO A 80 -30.07 19.60 14.92
C PRO A 80 -30.14 18.11 14.59
N PRO A 81 -30.83 17.69 13.52
CA PRO A 81 -30.69 16.33 13.07
C PRO A 81 -29.20 16.12 12.86
N THR A 82 -28.67 15.03 13.41
CA THR A 82 -27.38 14.45 13.02
C THR A 82 -27.49 13.99 11.57
N GLY A 83 -27.74 14.92 10.66
CA GLY A 83 -27.36 14.83 9.27
C GLY A 83 -25.87 15.07 9.23
N ALA A 84 -25.11 14.12 9.77
CA ALA A 84 -23.77 13.89 9.27
C ALA A 84 -23.99 13.55 7.80
N SER A 85 -23.83 14.56 6.95
CA SER A 85 -23.71 14.40 5.51
C SER A 85 -22.81 13.20 5.29
N ALA A 86 -23.39 12.12 4.76
CA ALA A 86 -22.69 10.97 4.26
C ALA A 86 -21.91 11.41 3.00
N ALA A 87 -20.90 12.25 3.21
CA ALA A 87 -19.97 12.68 2.20
C ALA A 87 -19.00 11.52 1.98
N GLY A 88 -19.37 10.61 1.07
CA GLY A 88 -18.43 9.68 0.45
C GLY A 88 -17.65 8.79 1.43
N VAL A 89 -18.35 8.13 2.35
CA VAL A 89 -17.76 7.09 3.19
C VAL A 89 -17.27 5.97 2.27
N SER A 90 -15.96 5.87 2.06
CA SER A 90 -15.40 4.70 1.41
C SER A 90 -15.65 3.49 2.30
N PRO A 91 -15.95 2.30 1.73
CA PRO A 91 -16.10 1.10 2.52
C PRO A 91 -14.84 0.86 3.35
N ALA A 92 -15.03 0.54 4.63
CA ALA A 92 -13.92 0.31 5.55
C ALA A 92 -13.06 -0.86 5.07
N PRO A 93 -11.72 -0.81 5.27
CA PRO A 93 -10.83 -1.90 4.92
C PRO A 93 -11.24 -3.15 5.69
N THR A 94 -11.40 -4.27 4.99
CA THR A 94 -11.84 -5.53 5.57
C THR A 94 -10.65 -6.47 5.68
N ARG A 95 -10.40 -7.02 6.88
CA ARG A 95 -9.39 -8.06 7.09
C ARG A 95 -10.06 -9.43 7.07
N ASP A 96 -9.59 -10.32 6.21
CA ASP A 96 -10.05 -11.70 6.17
C ASP A 96 -9.34 -12.60 7.21
N GLY A 97 -9.79 -13.85 7.33
CA GLY A 97 -9.17 -14.83 8.23
C GLY A 97 -7.72 -15.22 7.86
N SER A 98 -7.26 -14.90 6.65
CA SER A 98 -5.87 -15.11 6.22
C SER A 98 -4.93 -13.97 6.65
N GLY A 99 -5.49 -12.89 7.23
CA GLY A 99 -4.76 -11.66 7.56
C GLY A 99 -4.58 -10.72 6.36
N THR A 100 -5.19 -11.05 5.21
CA THR A 100 -5.23 -10.17 4.04
C THR A 100 -6.26 -9.07 4.27
N ILE A 101 -5.87 -7.84 3.99
CA ILE A 101 -6.73 -6.66 4.03
C ILE A 101 -7.11 -6.30 2.60
N THR A 102 -8.40 -6.19 2.32
CA THR A 102 -8.93 -5.72 1.03
C THR A 102 -9.55 -4.35 1.19
N LEU A 103 -9.31 -3.48 0.21
CA LEU A 103 -9.91 -2.15 0.16
C LEU A 103 -10.24 -1.75 -1.28
N ASP A 104 -11.41 -1.13 -1.47
CA ASP A 104 -11.77 -0.51 -2.75
C ASP A 104 -10.76 0.62 -3.05
N MET A 105 -10.41 0.81 -4.32
CA MET A 105 -9.49 1.88 -4.73
C MET A 105 -9.93 3.24 -4.15
N PRO A 106 -9.12 3.86 -3.27
CA PRO A 106 -9.54 5.05 -2.56
C PRO A 106 -9.54 6.27 -3.47
N ARG A 107 -10.50 7.17 -3.24
CA ARG A 107 -10.45 8.51 -3.80
C ARG A 107 -9.50 9.39 -3.01
N HIS A 108 -9.02 10.45 -3.63
CA HIS A 108 -8.11 11.41 -2.98
C HIS A 108 -8.67 11.91 -1.64
N SER A 109 -9.93 12.36 -1.56
CA SER A 109 -10.52 12.84 -0.30
C SER A 109 -10.57 11.80 0.84
N GLN A 110 -10.43 10.50 0.54
CA GLN A 110 -10.60 9.42 1.50
C GLN A 110 -9.28 8.91 2.08
N VAL A 111 -8.14 9.21 1.45
CA VAL A 111 -6.84 8.63 1.85
C VAL A 111 -6.45 8.96 3.29
N PRO A 112 -6.62 10.20 3.81
CA PRO A 112 -6.19 10.50 5.18
C PRO A 112 -6.89 9.61 6.22
N GLY A 113 -8.21 9.45 6.10
CA GLY A 113 -8.97 8.54 6.97
C GLY A 113 -8.63 7.06 6.76
N LEU A 114 -8.36 6.65 5.51
CA LEU A 114 -7.93 5.28 5.21
C LEU A 114 -6.57 4.95 5.85
N VAL A 115 -5.62 5.91 5.86
CA VAL A 115 -4.30 5.72 6.47
C VAL A 115 -4.42 5.44 7.97
N GLU A 116 -5.31 6.16 8.67
CA GLU A 116 -5.58 5.92 10.09
C GLU A 116 -6.19 4.54 10.32
N GLN A 117 -7.15 4.12 9.49
CA GLN A 117 -7.78 2.81 9.57
C GLN A 117 -6.78 1.67 9.31
N LEU A 118 -5.93 1.80 8.29
CA LEU A 118 -4.89 0.81 7.99
C LEU A 118 -3.86 0.71 9.11
N ARG A 119 -3.49 1.85 9.72
CA ARG A 119 -2.59 1.86 10.89
C ARG A 119 -3.24 1.17 12.09
N ALA A 120 -4.52 1.37 12.34
CA ALA A 120 -5.26 0.67 13.39
C ALA A 120 -5.30 -0.85 13.16
N LEU A 121 -5.24 -1.31 11.91
CA LEU A 121 -5.12 -2.74 11.54
C LEU A 121 -3.69 -3.28 11.64
N GLY A 122 -2.72 -2.46 12.04
CA GLY A 122 -1.30 -2.82 12.18
C GLY A 122 -0.50 -2.76 10.89
N VAL A 123 -1.00 -2.11 9.83
CA VAL A 123 -0.25 -1.90 8.60
C VAL A 123 0.67 -0.69 8.77
N THR A 124 1.95 -0.83 8.39
CA THR A 124 2.86 0.31 8.36
C THR A 124 2.57 1.13 7.10
N VAL A 125 1.95 2.30 7.28
CA VAL A 125 1.47 3.16 6.19
C VAL A 125 1.84 4.62 6.41
N VAL A 126 2.23 5.31 5.34
CA VAL A 126 2.59 6.73 5.33
C VAL A 126 1.92 7.43 4.16
N LEU A 127 1.44 8.65 4.41
CA LEU A 127 1.03 9.60 3.38
C LEU A 127 2.26 10.44 3.00
N MET A 128 2.63 10.45 1.72
CA MET A 128 3.83 11.15 1.27
C MET A 128 3.43 12.28 0.30
N PRO A 129 3.77 13.54 0.61
CA PRO A 129 3.44 14.65 -0.27
C PRO A 129 4.25 14.56 -1.56
N LYS A 130 3.57 14.76 -2.68
CA LYS A 130 4.14 14.82 -4.02
C LYS A 130 4.41 16.26 -4.39
N LYS A 131 5.68 16.58 -4.62
CA LYS A 131 6.17 17.93 -4.94
C LYS A 131 6.97 17.91 -6.23
N SER A 132 7.21 19.08 -6.82
CA SER A 132 8.14 19.18 -7.95
C SER A 132 9.55 18.78 -7.52
N GLU A 133 10.38 18.38 -8.48
CA GLU A 133 11.79 18.01 -8.24
C GLU A 133 12.55 19.12 -7.50
N SER A 134 12.32 20.39 -7.85
CA SER A 134 12.91 21.55 -7.16
C SER A 134 12.55 21.67 -5.67
N GLN A 135 11.42 21.10 -5.25
CA GLN A 135 10.91 21.15 -3.88
C GLN A 135 11.13 19.84 -3.12
N CYS A 136 11.52 18.77 -3.83
CA CYS A 136 11.83 17.47 -3.26
C CYS A 136 13.20 16.99 -3.78
N PRO A 137 14.31 17.42 -3.16
CA PRO A 137 15.67 17.10 -3.63
C PRO A 137 16.08 15.65 -3.31
N TYR A 138 15.17 14.83 -2.80
CA TYR A 138 15.45 13.45 -2.45
C TYR A 138 15.29 12.59 -3.71
N PRO A 139 16.32 11.81 -4.09
CA PRO A 139 16.16 10.86 -5.18
C PRO A 139 15.03 9.92 -4.81
N SER A 140 14.08 9.71 -5.72
CA SER A 140 12.98 8.78 -5.47
C SER A 140 13.58 7.41 -5.14
N GLY A 141 13.49 7.01 -3.87
CA GLY A 141 13.80 5.64 -3.47
C GLY A 141 12.78 4.77 -4.20
N GLY A 142 13.19 4.14 -5.30
CA GLY A 142 12.29 3.50 -6.25
C GLY A 142 11.24 2.63 -5.54
N TYR A 143 10.01 2.63 -6.06
CA TYR A 143 9.00 1.74 -5.52
C TYR A 143 9.46 0.31 -5.71
N ARG A 144 9.27 -0.48 -4.66
CA ARG A 144 9.42 -1.90 -4.83
C ARG A 144 8.27 -2.38 -5.70
N GLY A 145 8.61 -2.90 -6.88
CA GLY A 145 7.72 -3.85 -7.53
C GLY A 145 7.42 -5.00 -6.56
N PRO A 146 6.23 -5.57 -6.61
CA PRO A 146 5.90 -6.69 -5.74
C PRO A 146 6.90 -7.85 -5.97
N GLN A 147 7.21 -8.63 -4.93
CA GLN A 147 8.31 -9.61 -4.99
C GLN A 147 8.01 -10.76 -5.93
N LEU A 148 8.78 -10.87 -7.01
CA LEU A 148 8.88 -12.07 -7.82
C LEU A 148 9.40 -13.22 -6.95
N LEU A 149 8.49 -14.12 -6.55
CA LEU A 149 8.88 -15.45 -6.10
C LEU A 149 9.48 -16.21 -7.30
N PRO A 150 10.39 -17.17 -7.06
CA PRO A 150 10.88 -18.03 -8.13
C PRO A 150 9.69 -18.72 -8.83
N GLY A 151 9.51 -18.47 -10.13
CA GLY A 151 8.42 -19.04 -10.93
C GLY A 151 7.14 -18.21 -11.02
N THR A 152 7.02 -17.07 -10.31
CA THR A 152 5.92 -16.12 -10.56
C THR A 152 6.30 -15.15 -11.67
N THR A 153 5.37 -14.88 -12.58
CA THR A 153 5.55 -13.86 -13.61
C THR A 153 5.18 -12.49 -13.07
N THR A 154 5.64 -11.41 -13.72
CA THR A 154 5.26 -10.03 -13.36
C THR A 154 3.75 -9.81 -13.37
N HIS A 155 3.05 -10.52 -14.26
CA HIS A 155 1.60 -10.46 -14.38
C HIS A 155 0.88 -11.02 -13.13
N ASP A 156 1.38 -12.13 -12.57
CA ASP A 156 0.80 -12.75 -11.37
C ASP A 156 0.88 -11.82 -10.15
N LEU A 157 1.86 -10.93 -10.17
CA LEU A 157 2.18 -10.03 -9.08
C LEU A 157 1.43 -8.70 -9.11
N GLU A 158 1.16 -8.18 -10.31
CA GLU A 158 0.21 -7.09 -10.46
C GLU A 158 -1.18 -7.52 -9.99
N SER A 159 -1.59 -8.76 -10.29
CA SER A 159 -2.85 -9.32 -9.77
C SER A 159 -2.88 -9.56 -8.25
N ASP A 160 -1.71 -9.70 -7.61
CA ASP A 160 -1.62 -9.93 -6.17
C ASP A 160 -1.76 -8.63 -5.35
N VAL A 161 -1.36 -7.48 -5.91
CA VAL A 161 -1.54 -6.16 -5.27
C VAL A 161 -2.85 -5.53 -5.69
N LEU A 162 -3.13 -5.52 -7.00
CA LEU A 162 -4.34 -4.96 -7.59
C LEU A 162 -5.18 -6.07 -8.19
N GLN A 163 -6.23 -6.44 -7.48
CA GLN A 163 -7.17 -7.42 -7.96
C GLN A 163 -8.40 -6.73 -8.55
N ARG A 164 -8.85 -7.22 -9.70
CA ARG A 164 -10.16 -6.82 -10.24
C ARG A 164 -11.23 -7.69 -9.59
N ASP A 165 -12.13 -7.08 -8.82
CA ASP A 165 -13.30 -7.74 -8.26
C ASP A 165 -14.56 -7.21 -8.96
N GLY A 166 -15.07 -8.01 -9.91
CA GLY A 166 -16.09 -7.58 -10.86
C GLY A 166 -15.67 -6.33 -11.65
N ASN A 167 -16.36 -5.21 -11.40
CA ASN A 167 -16.11 -3.93 -12.07
C ASN A 167 -15.22 -2.97 -11.25
N LYS A 168 -14.74 -3.40 -10.08
CA LYS A 168 -13.95 -2.55 -9.18
C LYS A 168 -12.50 -3.02 -9.13
N MET A 169 -11.60 -2.06 -8.94
CA MET A 169 -10.21 -2.34 -8.57
C MET A 169 -10.12 -2.36 -7.06
N VAL A 170 -9.61 -3.47 -6.53
CA VAL A 170 -9.43 -3.71 -5.10
C VAL A 170 -7.93 -3.80 -4.83
N LEU A 171 -7.46 -3.03 -3.85
CA LEU A 171 -6.09 -3.12 -3.36
C LEU A 171 -6.03 -4.18 -2.25
N LYS A 172 -5.13 -5.14 -2.41
CA LYS A 172 -4.92 -6.27 -1.51
C LYS A 172 -3.61 -6.10 -0.75
N ILE A 173 -3.70 -6.01 0.58
CA ILE A 173 -2.58 -5.80 1.48
C ILE A 173 -2.38 -7.06 2.33
N ASN A 174 -1.21 -7.69 2.22
CA ASN A 174 -0.83 -8.84 3.03
C ASN A 174 0.70 -8.82 3.27
N SER A 175 1.22 -9.83 3.95
CA SER A 175 2.66 -9.94 4.26
C SER A 175 3.55 -10.13 3.02
N ARG A 176 3.00 -10.47 1.85
CA ARG A 176 3.74 -10.54 0.58
C ARG A 176 3.81 -9.17 -0.09
N THR A 177 2.70 -8.43 -0.07
CA THR A 177 2.62 -7.10 -0.71
C THR A 177 3.30 -6.04 0.14
N VAL A 178 3.11 -6.06 1.47
CA VAL A 178 3.79 -5.20 2.44
C VAL A 178 4.55 -6.06 3.46
N PRO A 179 5.76 -6.54 3.11
CA PRO A 179 6.55 -7.36 4.01
C PRO A 179 7.13 -6.56 5.19
N PRO A 180 7.58 -7.22 6.27
CA PRO A 180 8.27 -6.57 7.37
C PRO A 180 9.49 -5.76 6.89
N GLY A 181 9.69 -4.56 7.46
CA GLY A 181 10.73 -3.61 7.01
C GLY A 181 10.34 -2.76 5.82
N TYR A 182 9.09 -2.88 5.34
CA TYR A 182 8.53 -2.05 4.28
C TYR A 182 7.28 -1.31 4.75
N THR A 183 6.95 -0.25 4.02
CA THR A 183 5.86 0.67 4.31
C THR A 183 5.03 0.90 3.07
N LEU A 184 3.71 0.79 3.22
CA LEU A 184 2.76 1.21 2.19
C LEU A 184 2.74 2.74 2.14
N VAL A 185 2.97 3.30 0.96
CA VAL A 185 3.03 4.74 0.72
C VAL A 185 1.87 5.14 -0.16
N PHE A 186 1.10 6.13 0.28
CA PHE A 186 0.12 6.83 -0.56
C PHE A 186 0.71 8.19 -0.95
N GLY A 187 0.86 8.42 -2.26
CA GLY A 187 1.31 9.69 -2.81
C GLY A 187 0.18 10.70 -2.81
N TRP A 188 0.41 11.87 -2.20
CA TRP A 188 -0.56 12.94 -2.05
C TRP A 188 -0.13 14.18 -2.84
N PRO A 189 -0.75 14.51 -3.98
CA PRO A 189 -0.41 15.72 -4.72
C PRO A 189 -0.58 16.99 -3.88
N ASP A 190 0.39 17.91 -3.99
CA ASP A 190 0.33 19.24 -3.34
C ASP A 190 -0.83 20.11 -3.86
N ARG A 191 -1.42 19.77 -5.00
CA ARG A 191 -2.61 20.44 -5.55
C ARG A 191 -3.74 19.43 -5.69
N PRO A 192 -4.99 19.82 -5.40
CA PRO A 192 -6.12 18.95 -5.69
C PRO A 192 -6.08 18.62 -7.19
N PRO A 193 -6.22 17.33 -7.55
CA PRO A 193 -6.18 16.95 -8.94
C PRO A 193 -7.35 17.63 -9.68
N THR A 194 -7.06 18.16 -10.86
CA THR A 194 -8.05 18.82 -11.73
C THR A 194 -9.02 17.83 -12.37
N SER A 195 -8.67 16.55 -12.38
CA SER A 195 -9.52 15.43 -12.82
C SER A 195 -9.64 14.39 -11.71
N GLU A 196 -10.45 13.36 -11.94
CA GLU A 196 -10.51 12.17 -11.08
C GLU A 196 -9.20 11.35 -11.17
N GLN A 197 -8.06 11.96 -10.86
CA GLN A 197 -6.79 11.25 -10.79
C GLN A 197 -6.87 10.20 -9.70
N SER A 198 -6.46 8.99 -10.07
CA SER A 198 -6.29 7.90 -9.14
C SER A 198 -5.21 8.26 -8.11
N VAL A 199 -5.44 7.84 -6.88
CA VAL A 199 -4.43 7.92 -5.82
C VAL A 199 -3.29 7.00 -6.21
N SER A 200 -2.08 7.55 -6.32
CA SER A 200 -0.89 6.72 -6.48
C SER A 200 -0.55 6.07 -5.15
N PHE A 201 -0.24 4.78 -5.17
CA PHE A 201 0.28 4.09 -4.01
C PHE A 201 1.41 3.15 -4.43
N GLY A 202 2.23 2.75 -3.46
CA GLY A 202 3.30 1.79 -3.68
C GLY A 202 3.93 1.35 -2.36
N VAL A 203 4.92 0.48 -2.43
CA VAL A 203 5.59 -0.06 -1.23
C VAL A 203 7.06 0.33 -1.27
N LYS A 204 7.56 0.91 -0.18
CA LYS A 204 8.95 1.34 -0.03
C LYS A 204 9.59 0.70 1.18
N GLU A 205 10.89 0.49 1.13
CA GLU A 205 11.65 0.07 2.30
C GLU A 205 11.56 1.17 3.36
N THR A 206 11.24 0.82 4.61
CA THR A 206 11.00 1.81 5.66
C THR A 206 12.22 2.69 5.92
N SER A 207 13.43 2.15 5.77
CA SER A 207 14.71 2.85 5.89
C SER A 207 14.98 3.88 4.77
N LYS A 208 14.24 3.79 3.65
CA LYS A 208 14.39 4.65 2.46
C LYS A 208 13.19 5.57 2.24
N LEU A 209 12.32 5.72 3.24
CA LEU A 209 11.24 6.68 3.18
C LEU A 209 11.81 8.10 3.15
N THR A 210 11.40 8.86 2.14
CA THR A 210 11.75 10.27 1.97
C THR A 210 10.62 11.14 2.53
N PRO A 211 10.89 12.40 2.92
CA PRO A 211 9.84 13.31 3.38
C PRO A 211 8.81 13.68 2.31
N CYS A 212 9.14 13.48 1.03
CA CYS A 212 8.32 13.80 -0.13
C CYS A 212 8.66 12.86 -1.31
N GLU A 213 7.80 12.87 -2.34
CA GLU A 213 8.07 12.22 -3.64
C GLU A 213 8.08 13.25 -4.75
N ILE A 214 8.86 12.99 -5.80
CA ILE A 214 8.87 13.79 -7.02
C ILE A 214 7.59 13.49 -7.81
N ASP A 215 6.84 14.54 -8.14
CA ASP A 215 5.63 14.49 -8.95
C ASP A 215 5.95 14.52 -10.45
N ASN A 216 6.27 13.36 -11.01
CA ASN A 216 6.54 13.20 -12.45
C ASN A 216 5.30 13.39 -13.35
N SER A 217 4.12 13.66 -12.77
CA SER A 217 2.90 13.87 -13.57
C SER A 217 2.88 15.25 -14.23
N ARG A 218 3.59 16.24 -13.69
CA ARG A 218 3.64 17.61 -14.23
C ARG A 218 4.46 17.73 -15.50
N ASP A 219 5.52 16.94 -15.63
CA ASP A 219 6.38 16.95 -16.83
C ASP A 219 5.72 16.25 -18.03
N ARG A 220 4.51 15.69 -17.84
CA ARG A 220 3.72 15.08 -18.89
C ARG A 220 2.70 16.02 -19.52
N ASP A 221 2.63 17.29 -19.12
CA ASP A 221 1.88 18.25 -19.94
C ASP A 221 2.51 18.23 -21.34
N PRO A 222 1.77 17.79 -22.38
CA PRO A 222 2.31 17.80 -23.71
C PRO A 222 2.55 19.27 -24.02
N VAL A 223 3.83 19.65 -24.12
CA VAL A 223 4.21 20.84 -24.86
C VAL A 223 3.72 20.57 -26.28
N LEU A 224 2.46 20.91 -26.56
CA LEU A 224 1.93 20.95 -27.90
C LEU A 224 2.91 21.82 -28.67
N PRO A 225 3.59 21.28 -29.70
CA PRO A 225 4.49 22.08 -30.50
C PRO A 225 3.66 23.24 -31.06
N THR A 226 3.85 24.41 -30.46
CA THR A 226 3.15 25.62 -30.82
C THR A 226 3.77 26.06 -32.14
N GLY A 227 3.10 25.71 -33.24
CA GLY A 227 3.46 26.16 -34.58
C GLY A 227 4.42 25.22 -35.32
N ALA A 228 3.88 24.11 -35.83
CA ALA A 228 4.27 23.72 -37.17
C ALA A 228 3.43 24.57 -38.15
N PRO A 229 4.03 25.43 -39.00
CA PRO A 229 3.27 26.15 -40.02
C PRO A 229 2.60 25.12 -40.94
N ALA A 230 1.33 25.37 -41.29
CA ALA A 230 0.64 24.56 -42.28
C ALA A 230 1.41 24.63 -43.61
N PRO A 231 1.65 23.49 -44.29
CA PRO A 231 2.18 23.54 -45.65
C PRO A 231 1.12 24.17 -46.57
N GLU A 232 1.53 25.18 -47.35
CA GLU A 232 0.76 25.74 -48.47
C GLU A 232 0.61 24.72 -49.62
#